data_AF-A0AA38I0X4-F1
#
_entry.id   AF-A0AA38I0X4-F1
#
_cell.length_a   1.000
_cell.length_b   1.000
_cell.length_c   1.000
_cell.angle_alpha   90.00
_cell.angle_beta   90.00
_cell.angle_gamma   90.00
#
_symmetry.space_group_name_H-M   'P 1'
#
loop_
_entity.id
_entity.type
_entity.pdbx_description
1 polymer ?
#
loop_
_entity_poly.entity_id
_entity_poly.type
_entity_poly.pdbx_seq_one_letter_code
_entity_poly.pdbx_strand_id
1 'polypeptide(L)'
;MFRTSSNFDKLLDKATSHLLMEPDWPTILQLCDLIRQNDVQPKYALTAVKKKLFSQNQHTALYALLVLESMVKNCGYPLHEELTTRPFCDTLFDWPKRQSMRLLVKSSSN
;
A
#
# COMPACT_ATOMS: atom_id res chain seq x y z
N MET A 1 1.34 24.12 0.32
CA MET A 1 1.39 23.40 1.61
C MET A 1 2.31 22.18 1.45
N PHE A 2 3.53 22.24 1.96
CA PHE A 2 4.42 21.08 2.00
C PHE A 2 3.97 20.19 3.14
N ARG A 3 3.50 18.98 2.83
CA ARG A 3 3.23 17.97 3.86
C ARG A 3 4.58 17.54 4.41
N THR A 4 4.82 17.73 5.69
CA THR A 4 5.95 17.08 6.37
C THR A 4 5.74 15.57 6.23
N SER A 5 6.57 14.93 5.40
CA SER A 5 6.50 13.49 5.15
C SER A 5 6.76 12.76 6.47
N SER A 6 5.75 12.02 6.94
CA SER A 6 5.89 11.23 8.16
C SER A 6 6.96 10.16 7.97
N ASN A 7 7.57 9.69 9.07
CA ASN A 7 8.57 8.60 8.99
C ASN A 7 7.99 7.38 8.24
N PHE A 8 6.71 7.10 8.45
CA PHE A 8 5.95 6.07 7.74
C PHE A 8 5.93 6.29 6.22
N ASP A 9 5.65 7.51 5.75
CA ASP A 9 5.58 7.79 4.31
C ASP A 9 6.94 7.55 3.63
N LYS A 10 8.04 7.95 4.28
CA LYS A 10 9.40 7.72 3.74
C LYS A 10 9.73 6.24 3.61
N LEU A 11 9.40 5.47 4.64
CA LEU A 11 9.60 4.01 4.63
C LEU A 11 8.68 3.34 3.60
N LEU A 12 7.44 3.81 3.46
CA LEU A 12 6.51 3.31 2.45
C LEU A 12 7.00 3.63 1.03
N ASP A 13 7.52 4.83 0.79
CA ASP A 13 8.10 5.22 -0.49
C ASP A 13 9.31 4.35 -0.84
N LYS A 14 10.15 4.06 0.15
CA LYS A 14 11.31 3.17 0.00
C LYS A 14 10.86 1.73 -0.32
N ALA A 15 9.96 1.16 0.47
CA ALA A 15 9.46 -0.21 0.29
C ALA A 15 8.67 -0.42 -1.01
N THR A 16 8.08 0.65 -1.56
CA THR A 16 7.27 0.60 -2.80
C THR A 16 7.96 1.22 -4.01
N SER A 17 9.28 1.46 -3.92
CA SER A 17 10.05 2.03 -5.00
C SER A 17 10.07 1.08 -6.21
N HIS A 18 9.82 1.62 -7.40
CA HIS A 18 9.86 0.88 -8.65
C HIS A 18 11.29 0.49 -9.09
N LEU A 19 12.31 1.03 -8.41
CA LEU A 19 13.71 0.73 -8.66
C LEU A 19 14.19 -0.51 -7.89
N LEU A 20 13.35 -1.07 -7.01
CA LEU A 20 13.68 -2.30 -6.28
C LEU A 20 13.64 -3.51 -7.22
N MET A 21 14.74 -4.25 -7.28
CA MET A 21 14.80 -5.54 -7.97
C MET A 21 14.16 -6.68 -7.16
N GLU A 22 14.08 -6.51 -5.84
CA GLU A 22 13.49 -7.48 -4.92
C GLU A 22 12.77 -6.77 -3.76
N PRO A 23 11.87 -7.46 -3.03
CA PRO A 23 11.20 -6.89 -1.87
C PRO A 23 12.16 -6.48 -0.74
N ASP A 24 12.07 -5.22 -0.29
CA ASP A 24 12.77 -4.72 0.90
C ASP A 24 12.03 -5.17 2.18
N TRP A 25 12.16 -6.45 2.52
CA TRP A 25 11.56 -7.04 3.72
C TRP A 25 11.91 -6.30 5.02
N PRO A 26 13.17 -5.86 5.27
CA PRO A 26 13.48 -5.07 6.45
C PRO A 26 12.60 -3.82 6.59
N THR A 27 12.41 -3.07 5.49
CA THR A 27 11.58 -1.86 5.50
C THR A 27 10.09 -2.21 5.65
N ILE A 28 9.62 -3.29 5.04
CA ILE A 28 8.23 -3.77 5.18
C ILE A 28 7.91 -4.16 6.63
N LEU A 29 8.81 -4.88 7.29
CA LEU A 29 8.65 -5.26 8.70
C LEU A 29 8.69 -4.03 9.62
N GLN A 30 9.58 -3.07 9.33
CA GLN A 30 9.63 -1.82 10.07
C GLN A 30 8.32 -1.02 9.97
N LEU A 31 7.65 -1.03 8.81
CA LEU A 31 6.32 -0.42 8.65
C LEU A 31 5.28 -1.10 9.55
N CYS A 32 5.31 -2.44 9.64
CA CYS A 32 4.43 -3.20 10.53
C CYS A 32 4.70 -2.87 12.00
N ASP A 33 5.96 -2.69 12.37
CA ASP A 33 6.38 -2.33 13.73
C ASP A 33 5.84 -0.97 14.16
N LEU A 34 5.89 0.03 13.28
CA LEU A 34 5.33 1.36 13.55
C LEU A 34 3.82 1.33 13.85
N ILE A 35 3.08 0.46 13.18
CA ILE A 35 1.64 0.30 13.42
C ILE A 35 1.42 -0.43 14.74
N ARG A 36 2.18 -1.50 14.99
CA ARG A 36 2.08 -2.33 16.19
C ARG A 36 2.47 -1.58 17.46
N GLN A 37 3.41 -0.63 17.36
CA GLN A 37 3.83 0.25 18.44
C GLN A 37 2.89 1.46 18.65
N ASN A 38 1.84 1.59 17.82
CA ASN A 38 0.93 2.74 17.78
C ASN A 38 1.59 4.09 17.42
N ASP A 39 2.78 4.07 16.82
CA ASP A 39 3.42 5.28 16.27
C ASP A 39 2.63 5.82 15.07
N VAL A 40 1.87 4.95 14.40
CA VAL A 40 1.06 5.27 13.24
C VAL A 40 -0.33 4.69 13.39
N GLN A 41 -1.36 5.52 13.20
CA GLN A 41 -2.74 5.06 13.22
C GLN A 41 -3.01 4.11 12.04
N PRO A 42 -3.64 2.94 12.26
CA PRO A 42 -3.94 1.97 11.20
C PRO A 42 -4.68 2.58 10.00
N LYS A 43 -5.63 3.47 10.26
CA LYS A 43 -6.38 4.23 9.24
C LYS A 43 -5.47 5.07 8.34
N TYR A 44 -4.48 5.74 8.92
CA TYR A 44 -3.50 6.52 8.16
C TYR A 44 -2.65 5.61 7.28
N ALA A 45 -2.10 4.54 7.87
CA ALA A 45 -1.27 3.56 7.19
C ALA A 45 -1.98 2.95 5.97
N LEU A 46 -3.22 2.47 6.17
CA LEU A 46 -4.04 1.91 5.09
C LEU A 46 -4.37 2.94 4.00
N THR A 47 -4.61 4.20 4.37
CA THR A 47 -4.85 5.28 3.40
C THR A 47 -3.60 5.57 2.56
N ALA A 48 -2.42 5.56 3.17
CA ALA A 48 -1.16 5.76 2.47
C ALA A 48 -0.83 4.60 1.52
N VAL A 49 -0.99 3.35 1.98
CA VAL A 49 -0.81 2.14 1.15
C VAL A 49 -1.80 2.12 0.00
N LYS A 50 -3.07 2.46 0.26
CA LYS A 50 -4.10 2.59 -0.77
C LYS A 50 -3.65 3.53 -1.89
N LYS A 51 -3.08 4.70 -1.60
CA LYS A 51 -2.56 5.60 -2.65
C LYS A 51 -1.49 4.92 -3.52
N LYS A 52 -0.63 4.09 -2.94
CA LYS A 52 0.40 3.35 -3.67
C LYS A 52 -0.17 2.23 -4.54
N LEU A 53 -1.24 1.56 -4.09
CA LEU A 53 -1.96 0.58 -4.92
C LEU A 53 -2.50 1.21 -6.22
N PHE A 54 -3.02 2.43 -6.16
CA PHE A 54 -3.54 3.14 -7.34
C PHE A 54 -2.46 3.84 -8.19
N SER A 55 -1.17 3.58 -7.91
CA SER A 55 -0.05 4.06 -8.72
C SER A 55 -0.21 3.66 -10.20
N GLN A 56 0.34 4.49 -11.09
CA GLN A 56 0.45 4.18 -12.51
C GLN A 56 1.52 3.11 -12.78
N ASN A 57 2.51 3.02 -11.91
CA ASN A 57 3.59 2.05 -12.02
C ASN A 57 3.17 0.72 -11.37
N GLN A 58 3.22 -0.35 -12.17
CA GLN A 58 2.82 -1.70 -11.74
C GLN A 58 3.74 -2.28 -10.67
N HIS A 59 5.05 -2.01 -10.73
CA HIS A 59 6.00 -2.46 -9.71
C HIS A 59 5.69 -1.81 -8.36
N THR A 60 5.42 -0.50 -8.34
CA THR A 60 5.00 0.19 -7.12
C THR A 60 3.68 -0.36 -6.57
N ALA A 61 2.70 -0.64 -7.43
CA ALA A 61 1.43 -1.22 -7.01
C ALA A 61 1.59 -2.65 -6.45
N LEU A 62 2.46 -3.46 -7.07
CA LEU A 62 2.80 -4.81 -6.61
C LEU A 62 3.46 -4.78 -5.23
N TYR A 63 4.48 -3.94 -5.03
CA TYR A 63 5.11 -3.81 -3.72
C TYR A 63 4.17 -3.23 -2.67
N ALA A 64 3.26 -2.34 -3.04
CA ALA A 64 2.22 -1.85 -2.13
C ALA A 64 1.24 -2.96 -1.70
N LEU A 65 0.94 -3.90 -2.60
CA LEU A 65 0.17 -5.12 -2.29
C LEU A 65 0.91 -6.00 -1.29
N LEU A 66 2.22 -6.19 -1.49
CA LEU A 66 3.06 -6.98 -0.59
C LEU A 66 3.16 -6.35 0.81
N VAL A 67 3.28 -5.02 0.88
CA VAL A 67 3.21 -4.26 2.14
C VAL A 67 1.87 -4.47 2.81
N LEU A 68 0.75 -4.38 2.08
CA LEU A 68 -0.59 -4.59 2.62
C LEU A 68 -0.77 -6.01 3.17
N GLU A 69 -0.32 -7.03 2.43
CA GLU A 69 -0.35 -8.43 2.87
C GLU A 69 0.43 -8.61 4.18
N SER A 70 1.62 -8.02 4.25
CA SER A 70 2.48 -8.09 5.44
C SER A 70 1.85 -7.39 6.63
N MET A 71 1.24 -6.21 6.41
CA MET A 71 0.51 -5.49 7.46
C MET A 71 -0.64 -6.33 8.01
N VAL A 72 -1.45 -6.96 7.16
CA VAL A 72 -2.54 -7.85 7.57
C VAL A 72 -2.04 -9.03 8.40
N LYS A 73 -0.90 -9.63 8.02
CA LYS A 73 -0.34 -10.77 8.76
C LYS A 73 0.27 -10.39 10.11
N ASN A 74 0.81 -9.18 10.27
CA ASN A 74 1.65 -8.81 11.41
C ASN A 74 1.03 -7.80 12.41
N CYS A 75 0.05 -6.98 12.00
CA CYS A 75 -0.45 -5.87 12.83
C CYS A 75 -1.67 -6.22 13.69
N GLY A 76 -2.30 -7.38 13.49
CA GLY A 76 -3.41 -7.86 14.30
C GLY A 76 -4.71 -7.04 14.17
N TYR A 77 -5.56 -7.16 15.20
CA TYR A 77 -6.95 -6.70 15.20
C TYR A 77 -7.18 -5.21 14.83
N PRO A 78 -6.41 -4.23 15.36
CA PRO A 78 -6.67 -2.82 15.08
C PRO A 78 -6.55 -2.46 13.59
N LEU A 79 -5.70 -3.16 12.86
CA LEU A 79 -5.59 -3.00 11.41
C LEU A 79 -6.76 -3.67 10.68
N HIS A 80 -7.17 -4.86 11.13
CA HIS A 80 -8.25 -5.63 10.51
C HIS A 80 -9.59 -4.91 10.61
N GLU A 81 -9.85 -4.24 11.74
CA GLU A 81 -11.06 -3.45 11.92
C GLU A 81 -11.17 -2.33 10.87
N GLU A 82 -10.10 -1.56 10.65
CA GLU A 82 -10.07 -0.51 9.63
C GLU A 82 -10.11 -1.08 8.20
N LEU A 83 -9.45 -2.21 7.96
CA LEU A 83 -9.41 -2.86 6.64
C LEU A 83 -10.76 -3.46 6.22
N THR A 84 -11.56 -3.93 7.19
CA THR A 84 -12.89 -4.51 6.94
C THR A 84 -14.00 -3.48 6.82
N THR A 85 -13.66 -2.19 6.90
CA THR A 85 -14.62 -1.12 6.63
C THR A 85 -15.11 -1.18 5.17
N ARG A 86 -16.43 -1.07 4.96
CA ARG A 86 -17.05 -1.00 3.62
C ARG A 86 -16.31 -0.10 2.63
N PRO A 87 -15.98 1.17 2.94
CA PRO A 87 -15.29 2.05 2.00
C PRO A 87 -13.91 1.53 1.59
N PHE A 88 -13.20 0.82 2.47
CA PHE A 88 -11.90 0.24 2.13
C PHE A 88 -12.07 -1.00 1.24
N CYS A 89 -12.96 -1.92 1.63
CA CYS A 89 -13.28 -3.11 0.84
C CYS A 89 -13.76 -2.76 -0.58
N ASP A 90 -14.72 -1.85 -0.72
CA ASP A 90 -15.24 -1.43 -2.04
C ASP A 90 -14.12 -0.89 -2.93
N THR A 91 -13.21 -0.12 -2.34
CA THR A 91 -12.07 0.40 -3.09
C THR A 91 -11.11 -0.71 -3.53
N LEU A 92 -10.86 -1.71 -2.68
CA LEU A 92 -10.05 -2.87 -3.04
C LEU A 92 -10.72 -3.73 -4.11
N PHE A 93 -12.03 -3.92 -4.09
CA PHE A 93 -12.76 -4.66 -5.12
C PHE A 93 -12.76 -3.95 -6.49
N ASP A 94 -12.76 -2.61 -6.50
CA ASP A 94 -12.69 -1.81 -7.72
C ASP A 94 -11.28 -1.74 -8.33
N TRP A 95 -10.23 -1.93 -7.53
CA TRP A 95 -8.85 -1.78 -7.98
C TRP A 95 -8.45 -2.77 -9.10
N PRO A 96 -8.71 -4.09 -9.00
CA PRO A 96 -8.35 -5.05 -10.04
C PRO A 96 -9.04 -4.76 -11.37
N LYS A 97 -10.30 -4.32 -11.34
CA LYS A 97 -11.06 -3.94 -12.55
C LYS A 97 -10.38 -2.77 -13.27
N ARG A 98 -9.90 -1.78 -12.51
CA ARG A 98 -9.18 -0.62 -13.06
C ARG A 98 -7.81 -0.98 -13.62
N GLN A 99 -7.07 -1.90 -12.96
CA GLN A 99 -5.79 -2.37 -13.48
C GLN A 99 -5.94 -3.16 -14.77
N SER A 100 -6.94 -4.06 -14.84
CA SER A 100 -7.27 -4.81 -16.05
C SER A 100 -7.67 -3.90 -17.22
N MET A 101 -8.54 -2.91 -17.00
CA MET A 101 -8.89 -1.92 -18.03
C MET A 101 -7.68 -1.10 -18.50
N ARG A 102 -6.74 -0.74 -17.61
CA ARG A 102 -5.52 -0.01 -17.99
C ARG A 102 -4.60 -0.83 -18.88
N LEU A 103 -4.49 -2.13 -18.63
CA LEU A 103 -3.72 -3.04 -19.48
C LEU A 103 -4.35 -3.17 -20.88
N LEU A 104 -5.68 -3.27 -20.95
CA LEU A 104 -6.42 -3.34 -22.22
C LEU A 104 -6.29 -2.05 -23.05
N VAL A 105 -6.36 -0.88 -22.42
CA VAL A 105 -6.15 0.41 -23.12
C VAL A 105 -4.73 0.52 -23.68
N LYS A 106 -3.71 0.10 -22.92
CA LYS A 106 -2.32 0.10 -23.41
C LYS A 106 -2.10 -0.89 -24.56
N SER A 107 -2.79 -2.03 -24.57
CA SER A 107 -2.72 -3.01 -25.66
C SER A 107 -3.40 -2.54 -26.94
N SER A 108 -4.34 -1.59 -26.86
CA SER A 108 -5.07 -1.05 -28.03
C SER A 108 -4.39 0.17 -28.65
N SER A 109 -3.39 0.76 -27.98
CA SER A 109 -2.62 1.91 -28.47
C SER A 109 -1.24 1.55 -29.03
N ASN A 110 -0.96 0.26 -29.26
CA ASN A 110 0.25 -0.23 -29.93
C ASN A 110 -0.12 -0.97 -31.22
#